data_AF-A0A7V0T863-F1
#
_entry.id   AF-A0A7V0T863-F1
#
_cell.length_a   1.000
_cell.length_b   1.000
_cell.length_c   1.000
_cell.angle_alpha   90.00
_cell.angle_beta   90.00
_cell.angle_gamma   90.00
#
_symmetry.space_group_name_H-M   'P 1'
#
loop_
_entity.id
_entity.type
_entity.pdbx_description
1 polymer ?
#
loop_
_entity_poly.entity_id
_entity_poly.type
_entity_poly.pdbx_seq_one_letter_code
_entity_poly.pdbx_strand_id
1 'polypeptide(L)' 'GCDYLIANGMGFSAREAATSAGIKVINTSETNIEMALHLFLAGQIENNGRLVH' A
#
# COMPACT_ATOMS: atom_id res chain seq x y z
N GLY A 1 -11.19 -10.14 7.91
CA GLY A 1 -10.44 -8.94 8.30
C GLY A 1 -9.36 -8.72 7.27
N CYS A 2 -8.98 -7.47 7.01
CA CYS A 2 -7.89 -7.11 6.10
C CYS A 2 -6.71 -6.60 6.92
N ASP A 3 -5.49 -7.07 6.64
CA ASP A 3 -4.27 -6.64 7.34
C ASP A 3 -3.46 -5.61 6.56
N TYR A 4 -3.56 -5.63 5.22
CA TYR A 4 -2.79 -4.78 4.30
C TYR A 4 -3.69 -4.14 3.25
N LEU A 5 -3.51 -2.85 3.03
CA LEU A 5 -4.18 -2.10 1.97
C LEU A 5 -3.14 -1.48 1.04
N ILE A 6 -3.07 -1.98 -0.19
CA ILE A 6 -2.22 -1.43 -1.25
C ILE A 6 -3.05 -0.41 -2.04
N ALA A 7 -2.63 0.85 -2.09
CA ALA A 7 -3.38 1.93 -2.70
C ALA A 7 -2.50 2.83 -3.57
N ASN A 8 -3.05 3.29 -4.69
CA ASN A 8 -2.45 4.34 -5.52
C ASN A 8 -3.00 5.71 -5.14
N GLY A 9 -2.49 6.21 -4.02
CA GLY A 9 -3.00 7.41 -3.36
C GLY A 9 -4.15 7.13 -2.42
N MET A 10 -4.20 7.89 -1.32
CA MET A 10 -5.23 7.77 -0.29
C MET A 10 -5.43 9.12 0.40
N GLY A 11 -6.68 9.52 0.59
CA GLY A 11 -7.01 10.70 1.39
C GLY A 11 -6.63 10.50 2.86
N PHE A 12 -6.22 11.57 3.53
CA PHE A 12 -5.76 11.54 4.93
C PHE A 12 -6.77 10.85 5.87
N SER A 13 -8.05 11.21 5.78
CA SER A 13 -9.11 10.63 6.61
C SER A 13 -9.29 9.12 6.39
N ALA A 14 -9.18 8.65 5.15
CA ALA A 14 -9.24 7.22 4.83
C ALA A 14 -8.03 6.48 5.40
N ARG A 15 -6.85 7.09 5.38
CA ARG A 15 -5.63 6.52 5.97
C ARG A 15 -5.73 6.41 7.49
N GLU A 16 -6.25 7.43 8.16
CA GLU A 16 -6.48 7.42 9.61
C GLU A 16 -7.51 6.33 10.00
N ALA A 17 -8.59 6.19 9.22
CA ALA A 17 -9.57 5.14 9.44
C ALA A 17 -8.97 3.74 9.28
N ALA A 18 -8.18 3.51 8.22
CA ALA A 18 -7.48 2.23 8.02
C ALA A 18 -6.49 1.93 9.15
N THR A 19 -5.71 2.94 9.57
CA THR A 19 -4.71 2.81 10.64
C THR A 19 -5.36 2.51 11.99
N SER A 20 -6.46 3.19 12.33
CA SER A 20 -7.22 2.92 13.56
C SER A 20 -7.88 1.55 13.58
N ALA A 21 -8.15 0.97 12.40
CA ALA A 21 -8.58 -0.41 12.24
C ALA A 21 -7.43 -1.44 12.26
N GLY A 22 -6.17 -1.00 12.45
CA GLY A 22 -5.00 -1.88 12.47
C GLY A 22 -4.51 -2.30 11.07
N ILE A 23 -5.01 -1.67 10.01
CA ILE A 23 -4.67 -2.00 8.62
C ILE A 23 -3.39 -1.26 8.23
N LYS A 24 -2.42 -2.00 7.70
CA LYS A 24 -1.18 -1.42 7.18
C LYS A 24 -1.40 -0.89 5.76
N VAL A 25 -1.34 0.43 5.61
CA VAL A 25 -1.49 1.09 4.30
C VAL A 25 -0.14 1.20 3.61
N ILE A 26 -0.08 0.68 2.38
CA ILE A 26 1.06 0.75 1.47
C ILE A 26 0.67 1.58 0.27
N ASN A 27 1.27 2.75 0.15
CA ASN A 27 1.07 3.62 -1.00
C ASN A 27 2.07 3.27 -2.11
N THR A 28 1.56 2.93 -3.30
CA THR A 28 2.35 2.66 -4.51
C THR A 28 1.89 3.55 -5.66
N SER A 29 2.80 3.91 -6.57
CA SER A 29 2.42 4.58 -7.83
C SER A 29 2.05 3.58 -8.93
N GLU A 30 2.20 2.28 -8.67
CA GLU A 30 1.81 1.22 -9.61
C GLU A 30 0.30 1.21 -9.81
N THR A 31 -0.12 1.13 -11.08
CA THR A 31 -1.54 1.15 -11.48
C THR A 31 -2.03 -0.25 -11.88
N ASN A 32 -1.12 -1.15 -12.22
CA ASN A 32 -1.41 -2.55 -12.47
C ASN A 32 -1.45 -3.34 -11.15
N ILE A 33 -2.62 -3.90 -10.83
CA ILE A 33 -2.85 -4.63 -9.59
C ILE A 33 -1.96 -5.87 -9.43
N GLU A 34 -1.68 -6.59 -10.52
CA GLU A 34 -0.83 -7.78 -10.49
C GLU A 34 0.62 -7.38 -10.19
N MET A 35 1.12 -6.34 -10.86
CA MET A 35 2.46 -5.82 -10.60
C MET A 35 2.61 -5.28 -9.17
N ALA A 36 1.62 -4.54 -8.68
CA ALA A 36 1.62 -4.03 -7.32
C ALA A 36 1.63 -5.18 -6.29
N LEU A 37 0.90 -6.27 -6.55
CA LEU A 37 0.93 -7.46 -5.70
C LEU A 37 2.28 -8.16 -5.76
N HIS A 38 2.86 -8.32 -6.95
CA HIS A 38 4.18 -8.94 -7.13
C HIS A 38 5.27 -8.18 -6.38
N LEU A 39 5.32 -6.86 -6.53
CA LEU A 39 6.29 -6.01 -5.85
C LEU A 39 6.07 -6.01 -4.32
N PHE A 40 4.83 -6.03 -3.85
CA PHE A 40 4.52 -6.15 -2.42
C PHE A 40 5.05 -7.47 -1.84
N LEU A 41 4.75 -8.60 -2.51
CA LEU A 41 5.21 -9.92 -2.08
C LEU A 41 6.74 -10.08 -2.16
N ALA A 42 7.39 -9.37 -3.09
CA ALA A 42 8.83 -9.31 -3.22
C ALA A 42 9.51 -8.40 -2.18
N GLY A 43 8.74 -7.66 -1.36
CA GLY A 43 9.28 -6.67 -0.41
C GLY A 43 9.85 -5.43 -1.10
N GLN A 44 9.50 -5.19 -2.37
CA GLN A 44 10.05 -4.14 -3.21
C GLN A 44 9.19 -2.87 -3.22
N ILE A 45 8.00 -2.86 -2.60
CA ILE A 45 7.21 -1.63 -2.42
C ILE A 45 7.57 -0.97 -1.09
N GLU A 46 8.18 0.21 -1.16
CA GLU A 46 8.36 1.11 -0.03
C GLU A 46 7.16 2.07 0.07
N ASN A 47 6.76 2.42 1.30
CA ASN A 47 5.64 3.34 1.52
C ASN A 47 5.96 4.71 0.88
N ASN A 48 5.04 5.24 0.07
CA ASN A 48 5.20 6.44 -0.80
C ASN A 48 5.79 6.17 -2.19
N GLY A 49 5.65 4.95 -2.72
CA GLY A 49 5.99 4.65 -4.12
C GLY A 49 7.48 4.62 -4.44
N ARG A 50 8.35 4.52 -3.42
CA ARG A 50 9.77 4.17 -3.64
C ARG A 50 9.88 2.67 -3.83
N LEU A 51 10.70 2.23 -4.76
CA LEU A 51 11.11 0.83 -4.85
C LEU A 51 12.34 0.63 -3.96
N VAL A 52 12.33 -0.44 -3.15
CA VAL A 52 13.54 -0.86 -2.42
C VAL A 52 14.45 -1.57 -3.41
N HIS A 53 15.65 -1.02 -3.61
CA HIS A 53 16.70 -1.57 -4.48
C HIS A 53 17.33 -2.84 -3.88
#